data_AF-A0A2G2DWC3-F1
#
_entry.id   AF-A0A2G2DWC3-F1
#
_cell.length_a   1.000
_cell.length_b   1.000
_cell.length_c   1.000
_cell.angle_alpha   90.00
_cell.angle_beta   90.00
_cell.angle_gamma   90.00
#
_symmetry.space_group_name_H-M   'P 1'
#
loop_
_entity.id
_entity.type
_entity.pdbx_description
1 polymer ?
#
loop_
_entity_poly.entity_id
_entity_poly.type
_entity_poly.pdbx_seq_one_letter_code
_entity_poly.pdbx_strand_id
1 'polypeptide(L)' 'MLATDKISNAFKAIVEEAEKIAQASPSDDVAKAVNTIISIAKHQSDIRGLEGGKCSSGSKCGCHS' A
#
# COMPACT_ATOMS: atom_id res chain seq x y z
N MET A 1 -18.68 0.73 -0.83
CA MET A 1 -17.20 0.64 -0.94
C MET A 1 -16.67 -0.06 0.29
N LEU A 2 -15.82 -1.08 0.15
CA LEU A 2 -15.03 -1.57 1.29
C LEU A 2 -14.25 -0.37 1.86
N ALA A 3 -14.37 -0.12 3.16
CA ALA A 3 -13.76 1.03 3.80
C ALA A 3 -12.26 1.07 3.48
N THR A 4 -11.81 2.15 2.82
CA THR A 4 -10.44 2.33 2.33
C THR A 4 -9.41 2.05 3.42
N ASP A 5 -9.71 2.43 4.67
CA ASP A 5 -8.89 2.18 5.84
C ASP A 5 -8.70 0.70 6.16
N LYS A 6 -9.75 -0.12 6.03
CA LYS A 6 -9.68 -1.56 6.27
C LYS A 6 -8.75 -2.25 5.27
N ILE A 7 -8.80 -1.81 4.02
CA ILE A 7 -7.94 -2.36 2.96
C ILE A 7 -6.50 -1.87 3.13
N SER A 8 -6.28 -0.59 3.44
CA SER A 8 -4.94 -0.04 3.70
C SER A 8 -4.26 -0.76 4.88
N ASN A 9 -5.00 -0.99 5.97
CA ASN A 9 -4.48 -1.73 7.12
C ASN A 9 -4.19 -3.20 6.79
N ALA A 10 -5.00 -3.85 5.95
CA ALA A 10 -4.71 -5.21 5.48
C ALA A 10 -3.40 -5.27 4.68
N PHE A 11 -3.15 -4.29 3.80
CA PHE A 11 -1.89 -4.24 3.04
C PHE A 11 -0.68 -3.95 3.95
N LYS A 12 -0.83 -3.10 4.98
CA LYS A 12 0.24 -2.90 5.98
C LYS A 12 0.60 -4.20 6.71
N ALA A 13 -0.40 -4.95 7.16
CA ALA A 13 -0.18 -6.24 7.82
C ALA A 13 0.52 -7.26 6.90
N ILE A 14 0.20 -7.26 5.60
CA ILE A 14 0.87 -8.10 4.60
C ILE A 14 2.34 -7.70 4.46
N VAL A 15 2.64 -6.39 4.42
CA VAL A 15 4.04 -5.90 4.36
C VAL A 15 4.82 -6.34 5.59
N GLU A 16 4.26 -6.17 6.79
CA GLU A 16 4.94 -6.54 8.04
C GLU A 16 5.28 -8.04 8.08
N GLU A 17 4.36 -8.91 7.66
CA GLU A 17 4.61 -10.35 7.68
C GLU A 17 5.58 -10.78 6.57
N ALA A 18 5.48 -10.18 5.38
CA ALA A 18 6.40 -10.43 4.28
C ALA A 18 7.83 -9.99 4.62
N GLU A 19 8.01 -8.87 5.33
CA GLU A 19 9.33 -8.41 5.79
C GLU A 19 9.95 -9.36 6.81
N LYS A 20 9.16 -9.99 7.69
CA LYS A 20 9.66 -11.05 8.60
C LYS A 20 10.17 -12.26 7.82
N ILE A 21 9.44 -12.69 6.79
CA ILE A 21 9.85 -13.80 5.92
C ILE A 21 11.14 -13.45 5.18
N ALA A 22 11.27 -12.22 4.68
CA ALA A 22 12.50 -11.76 4.02
C ALA A 22 13.72 -11.78 4.98
N GLN A 23 13.52 -11.41 6.25
CA GLN A 23 14.58 -11.43 7.26
C GLN A 23 14.97 -12.85 7.71
N ALA A 24 14.08 -13.83 7.54
CA ALA A 24 14.33 -15.23 7.88
C ALA A 24 15.27 -15.97 6.89
N SER A 25 15.96 -15.24 6.00
CA SER A 25 16.87 -15.79 4.99
C SER A 25 16.26 -16.93 4.15
N PRO A 26 15.15 -16.66 3.44
CA PRO A 26 14.49 -17.66 2.62
C PRO A 26 15.32 -17.99 1.36
N SER A 27 14.97 -19.05 0.65
CA SER A 27 15.58 -19.37 -0.65
C SER A 27 15.36 -18.24 -1.67
N ASP A 28 16.23 -18.13 -2.68
CA ASP A 28 16.22 -17.03 -3.65
C ASP A 28 14.87 -16.83 -4.36
N ASP A 29 14.20 -17.95 -4.73
CA ASP A 29 12.85 -17.94 -5.30
C ASP A 29 11.81 -17.34 -4.34
N VAL A 30 11.89 -17.71 -3.06
CA VAL A 30 10.97 -17.20 -2.03
C VAL A 30 11.28 -15.74 -1.73
N ALA A 31 12.55 -15.33 -1.69
CA ALA A 31 12.95 -13.93 -1.54
C ALA A 31 12.41 -13.05 -2.67
N LYS A 32 12.49 -13.52 -3.93
CA LYS A 32 11.92 -12.82 -5.11
C LYS A 32 10.40 -12.68 -5.02
N ALA A 33 9.70 -13.74 -4.63
CA ALA A 33 8.25 -13.71 -4.45
C ALA A 33 7.85 -12.74 -3.33
N VAL A 34 8.53 -12.80 -2.18
CA VAL A 34 8.29 -11.93 -1.02
C VAL A 34 8.53 -10.46 -1.37
N ASN A 35 9.62 -10.14 -2.06
CA ASN A 35 9.89 -8.77 -2.52
C ASN A 35 8.81 -8.24 -3.48
N THR A 36 8.28 -9.10 -4.35
CA THR A 36 7.18 -8.74 -5.25
C THR A 36 5.91 -8.44 -4.47
N ILE A 37 5.57 -9.27 -3.49
CA ILE A 37 4.41 -9.07 -2.60
C ILE A 37 4.55 -7.76 -1.81
N ILE A 38 5.72 -7.50 -1.24
CA ILE A 38 6.00 -6.25 -0.52
C ILE A 38 5.81 -5.03 -1.44
N SER A 39 6.31 -5.08 -2.67
CA SER A 39 6.20 -3.98 -3.63
C SER A 39 4.73 -3.69 -3.98
N ILE A 40 3.93 -4.72 -4.25
CA ILE A 40 2.49 -4.60 -4.54
C ILE A 40 1.75 -4.05 -3.31
N ALA A 41 2.00 -4.59 -2.13
CA ALA A 41 1.31 -4.20 -0.91
C ALA A 41 1.67 -2.76 -0.48
N LYS A 42 2.94 -2.35 -0.59
CA LYS A 42 3.36 -0.95 -0.36
C LYS A 42 2.68 0.00 -1.34
N HIS A 43 2.66 -0.33 -2.63
CA HIS A 43 1.98 0.48 -3.65
C HIS A 43 0.47 0.64 -3.38
N GLN A 44 -0.21 -0.45 -2.98
CA GLN A 44 -1.64 -0.39 -2.66
C GLN A 44 -1.93 0.35 -1.35
N SER A 45 -1.07 0.21 -0.33
CA SER A 45 -1.16 1.00 0.89
C SER A 45 -0.96 2.47 0.63
N ASP A 46 -0.06 2.85 -0.29
CA ASP A 46 0.21 4.23 -0.67
C ASP A 46 -0.99 4.85 -1.39
N ILE A 47 -1.47 4.23 -2.49
CA ILE A 47 -2.65 4.71 -3.23
C ILE A 47 -3.88 4.91 -2.34
N ARG A 48 -4.07 4.02 -1.36
CA ARG A 48 -5.23 4.03 -0.46
C ARG A 48 -5.00 4.86 0.80
N GLY A 49 -3.75 5.12 1.15
CA GLY A 49 -3.32 5.93 2.30
C GLY A 49 -3.16 7.41 1.96
N LEU A 50 -3.04 7.73 0.67
CA LEU A 50 -3.35 9.08 0.17
C LEU A 50 -4.79 9.36 0.56
N GLU A 51 -5.00 10.26 1.52
CA GLU A 51 -6.30 10.86 1.78
C GLU A 51 -6.81 11.33 0.42
N GLY A 52 -7.78 10.60 -0.14
CA GLY A 52 -8.33 10.87 -1.47
C GLY A 52 -8.60 12.37 -1.52
N GLY A 53 -7.87 13.06 -2.41
CA GLY A 53 -7.58 14.49 -2.27
C GLY A 53 -8.77 15.21 -1.67
N LYS A 54 -8.60 15.79 -0.47
CA LYS A 54 -9.61 16.66 0.12
C LYS A 54 -9.83 17.79 -0.89
N CYS A 55 -10.81 17.61 -1.77
CA CYS A 55 -11.49 18.70 -2.43
C CYS A 55 -12.19 19.44 -1.30
N SER A 56 -11.42 20.32 -0.66
CA SER A 56 -11.91 21.29 0.30
C SER A 56 -12.91 22.11 -0.49
N SER A 57 -14.20 21.96 -0.19
CA SER A 57 -15.33 22.58 -0.90
C SER A 57 -15.39 24.11 -0.68
N GLY A 58 -14.23 24.79 -0.66
CA GLY A 58 -14.12 26.21 -0.34
C GLY A 58 -12.89 26.91 -0.87
N SER A 59 -12.04 26.27 -1.69
CA SER A 59 -10.95 26.98 -2.36
C SER A 59 -10.73 26.42 -3.75
N LYS A 60 -10.90 27.28 -4.76
CA LYS A 60 -10.75 27.03 -6.21
C LYS A 60 -9.75 25.92 -6.50
N CYS A 61 -10.23 24.70 -6.77
CA CYS A 61 -9.41 23.66 -7.36
C CYS A 61 -9.43 23.89 -8.88
N GLY A 62 -8.36 24.49 -9.39
CA GLY A 62 -8.09 24.57 -10.82
C GLY A 62 -7.60 23.22 -11.32
N CYS A 63 -8.52 22.32 -11.66
CA CYS A 63 -8.22 21.23 -12.58
C CYS A 63 -8.25 21.83 -13.99
N HIS A 64 -7.09 22.18 -14.53
CA HIS A 64 -6.93 22.42 -15.96
C HIS A 64 -6.60 21.07 -16.63
N SER A 65 -7.44 20.75 -17.62
CA SER A 65 -7.24 19.98 -18.85
C SER A 65 -6.14 18.93 -18.92
#